data_AF-A0A2G6G991-F1
#
_entry.id   AF-A0A2G6G991-F1
#
_cell.length_a   1.000
_cell.length_b   1.000
_cell.length_c   1.000
_cell.angle_alpha   90.00
_cell.angle_beta   90.00
_cell.angle_gamma   90.00
#
_symmetry.space_group_name_H-M   'P 1'
#
loop_
_entity.id
_entity.type
_entity.pdbx_description
1 polymer ?
#
loop_
_entity_poly.entity_id
_entity_poly.type
_entity_poly.pdbx_seq_one_letter_code
_entity_poly.pdbx_strand_id
1 'polypeptide(L)'
;MKPYIIIGVILLVIVVMYQVFYNRFTRTLSTLLYKKFDFDASMKKLNSFEAKLFMGKRRRFLFYVDAYILKNNEEMMNDLFRKNQNLKFSYGQQVSLNTKLLQFFIDVGNKEQALEHYNNLKKLSEMIDNKHMDNTMQNAEMLVEVEINKNPNYLKNILSLIDKTDNDMIRGIYYFRAAKCAHYSNDKRAIDKYLKKARNLTSGSIFVKQIDKAIADNSLLD
;
A
#
# COMPACT_ATOMS: atom_id res chain seq x y z
N MET A 1 -37.13 9.61 38.44
CA MET A 1 -36.23 8.68 37.71
C MET A 1 -35.02 8.40 38.59
N LYS A 2 -34.66 7.14 38.86
CA LYS A 2 -33.57 6.83 39.81
C LYS A 2 -32.23 7.36 39.25
N PRO A 3 -31.33 7.91 40.09
CA PRO A 3 -30.11 8.61 39.64
C PRO A 3 -29.19 7.74 38.76
N TYR A 4 -29.13 6.43 39.00
CA TYR A 4 -28.36 5.52 38.14
C TYR A 4 -28.91 5.39 36.71
N ILE A 5 -30.21 5.61 36.50
CA ILE A 5 -30.82 5.60 35.17
C ILE A 5 -30.38 6.87 34.40
N ILE A 6 -30.36 8.03 35.07
CA ILE A 6 -29.88 9.29 34.49
C ILE A 6 -28.41 9.15 34.09
N ILE A 7 -27.56 8.62 34.98
CA ILE A 7 -26.13 8.38 34.70
C ILE A 7 -25.96 7.42 33.52
N GLY A 8 -26.73 6.32 33.48
CA GLY A 8 -26.70 5.36 32.38
C GLY A 8 -27.05 6.00 31.03
N VAL A 9 -28.08 6.85 30.99
CA VAL A 9 -28.47 7.59 29.77
C VAL A 9 -27.38 8.56 29.34
N ILE A 10 -26.77 9.31 30.27
CA ILE A 10 -25.68 10.25 29.97
C ILE A 10 -24.47 9.51 29.39
N LEU A 11 -24.06 8.39 29.99
CA LEU A 11 -22.96 7.57 29.49
C LEU A 11 -23.25 7.04 28.09
N LEU A 12 -24.47 6.57 27.85
CA LEU A 12 -24.90 6.11 26.52
C LEU A 12 -24.80 7.25 25.48
N VAL A 13 -25.28 8.45 25.81
CA VAL A 13 -25.18 9.61 24.92
C VAL A 13 -23.71 9.97 24.64
N ILE A 14 -22.83 9.94 25.65
CA ILE A 14 -21.40 10.19 25.47
C ILE A 14 -20.75 9.15 24.54
N VAL A 15 -21.04 7.87 24.72
CA VAL A 15 -20.52 6.79 23.87
C VAL A 15 -20.99 6.94 22.42
N VAL A 16 -22.29 7.23 22.22
CA VAL A 16 -22.85 7.45 20.88
C VAL A 16 -22.21 8.68 20.22
N MET A 17 -22.12 9.79 20.95
CA MET A 17 -21.46 11.00 20.43
C MET A 17 -20.00 10.73 20.07
N TYR A 18 -19.24 10.07 20.95
CA TYR A 18 -17.86 9.68 20.68
C TYR A 18 -17.75 8.90 19.37
N GLN A 19 -18.61 7.89 19.18
CA GLN A 19 -18.61 7.06 17.97
C GLN A 19 -18.91 7.87 16.71
N VAL A 20 -19.88 8.79 16.76
CA VAL A 20 -20.24 9.67 15.63
C VAL A 20 -19.05 10.57 15.26
N PHE A 21 -18.42 11.22 16.24
CA PHE A 21 -17.28 12.10 15.98
C PHE A 21 -16.06 11.31 15.48
N TYR A 22 -15.77 10.15 16.06
CA TYR A 22 -14.71 9.26 15.64
C TYR A 22 -14.92 8.77 14.20
N ASN A 23 -16.14 8.37 13.82
CA ASN A 23 -16.48 7.94 12.46
C ASN A 23 -16.35 9.09 11.46
N ARG A 24 -16.78 10.30 11.84
CA ARG A 24 -16.60 11.49 10.99
C ARG A 24 -15.12 11.83 10.80
N PHE A 25 -14.33 11.75 11.87
CA PHE A 25 -12.89 11.99 11.83
C PHE A 25 -12.20 11.00 10.89
N THR A 26 -12.43 9.70 11.08
CA THR A 26 -11.82 8.64 10.27
C THR A 26 -12.23 8.73 8.80
N ARG A 27 -13.52 8.96 8.50
CA ARG A 27 -13.98 9.16 7.12
C ARG A 27 -13.29 10.34 6.44
N THR A 28 -13.13 11.44 7.16
CA THR A 28 -12.45 12.65 6.65
C THR A 28 -10.98 12.33 6.35
N LEU A 29 -10.27 11.75 7.32
CA LEU A 29 -8.86 11.38 7.16
C LEU A 29 -8.66 10.39 6.00
N SER A 30 -9.48 9.34 5.91
CA SER A 30 -9.42 8.38 4.80
C SER A 30 -9.71 9.02 3.44
N THR A 31 -10.59 10.03 3.38
CA THR A 31 -10.85 10.77 2.14
C THR A 31 -9.63 11.59 1.72
N LEU A 32 -8.98 12.26 2.68
CA LEU A 32 -7.76 13.03 2.41
C LEU A 32 -6.63 12.13 1.92
N LEU A 33 -6.40 11.00 2.58
CA LEU A 33 -5.32 10.07 2.26
C LEU A 33 -5.54 9.31 0.94
N TYR A 34 -6.70 8.67 0.77
CA TYR A 34 -6.87 7.64 -0.27
C TYR A 34 -7.74 8.07 -1.46
N LYS A 35 -8.37 9.26 -1.39
CA LYS A 35 -9.18 9.78 -2.50
C LYS A 35 -8.63 11.08 -3.06
N LYS A 36 -8.26 12.01 -2.17
CA LYS A 36 -7.70 13.30 -2.56
C LYS A 36 -6.18 13.30 -2.68
N PHE A 37 -5.51 12.31 -2.08
CA PHE A 37 -4.06 12.22 -1.98
C PHE A 37 -3.44 13.54 -1.45
N ASP A 38 -4.14 14.18 -0.50
CA ASP A 38 -3.81 15.50 0.04
C ASP A 38 -2.95 15.34 1.29
N PHE A 39 -1.63 15.42 1.09
CA PHE A 39 -0.63 15.26 2.14
C PHE A 39 -0.80 16.30 3.26
N ASP A 40 -0.84 17.59 2.92
CA ASP A 40 -0.83 18.67 3.91
C ASP A 40 -2.09 18.67 4.78
N ALA A 41 -3.25 18.47 4.17
CA ALA A 41 -4.50 18.36 4.90
C ALA A 41 -4.53 17.10 5.79
N SER A 42 -4.00 15.98 5.30
CA SER A 42 -3.88 14.74 6.08
C SER A 42 -3.00 14.94 7.31
N MET A 43 -1.84 15.58 7.14
CA MET A 43 -0.91 15.88 8.22
C MET A 43 -1.51 16.83 9.26
N LYS A 44 -2.19 17.90 8.80
CA LYS A 44 -2.93 18.79 9.69
C LYS A 44 -3.96 18.03 10.53
N LYS A 45 -4.69 17.09 9.91
CA LYS A 45 -5.69 16.29 10.60
C LYS A 45 -5.05 15.29 11.58
N LEU A 46 -3.92 14.66 11.23
CA LEU A 46 -3.20 13.72 12.09
C LEU A 46 -2.52 14.37 13.31
N ASN A 47 -2.07 15.61 13.17
CA ASN A 47 -1.45 16.37 14.25
C ASN A 47 -2.48 17.02 15.20
N SER A 48 -3.77 16.94 14.89
CA SER A 48 -4.85 17.55 15.66
C SER A 48 -5.07 16.92 17.04
N PHE A 49 -5.74 17.65 17.93
CA PHE A 49 -6.19 17.11 19.21
C PHE A 49 -7.17 15.94 19.01
N GLU A 50 -8.07 16.03 18.01
CA GLU A 50 -9.01 14.93 17.74
C GLU A 50 -8.27 13.63 17.39
N ALA A 51 -7.16 13.70 16.64
CA ALA A 51 -6.35 12.52 16.35
C ALA A 51 -5.78 11.89 17.63
N LYS A 52 -5.27 12.72 18.55
CA LYS A 52 -4.74 12.27 19.85
C LYS A 52 -5.84 11.61 20.70
N LEU A 53 -7.05 12.16 20.67
CA LEU A 53 -8.20 11.67 21.41
C LEU A 53 -8.75 10.36 20.83
N PHE A 54 -8.91 10.31 19.52
CA PHE A 54 -9.59 9.22 18.81
C PHE A 54 -8.69 8.04 18.42
N MET A 55 -7.37 8.23 18.43
CA MET A 55 -6.43 7.22 17.95
C MET A 55 -5.24 7.04 18.89
N GLY A 56 -5.02 5.79 19.31
CA GLY A 56 -3.79 5.39 19.98
C GLY A 56 -2.55 5.58 19.08
N LYS A 57 -1.36 5.65 19.71
CA LYS A 57 -0.07 5.92 19.04
C LYS A 57 0.17 5.01 17.82
N ARG A 58 -0.04 3.70 17.96
CA ARG A 58 0.14 2.70 16.88
C ARG A 58 -0.71 2.99 15.65
N ARG A 59 -1.98 3.35 15.85
CA ARG A 59 -2.87 3.61 14.73
C ARG A 59 -2.54 4.93 14.04
N ARG A 60 -2.20 5.96 14.81
CA ARG A 60 -1.73 7.22 14.23
C ARG A 60 -0.45 7.03 13.44
N PHE A 61 0.49 6.24 13.95
CA PHE A 61 1.71 5.87 13.24
C PHE A 61 1.40 5.27 11.86
N LEU A 62 0.50 4.29 11.78
CA LEU A 62 0.14 3.68 10.49
C LEU A 62 -0.47 4.69 9.50
N PHE A 63 -1.23 5.68 9.98
CA PHE A 63 -1.71 6.76 9.12
C PHE A 63 -0.63 7.77 8.74
N TYR A 64 0.38 8.02 9.59
CA TYR A 64 1.55 8.80 9.19
C TYR A 64 2.35 8.10 8.10
N VAL A 65 2.51 6.77 8.20
CA VAL A 65 3.13 5.97 7.12
C VAL A 65 2.35 6.19 5.82
N ASP A 66 1.02 6.05 5.85
CA ASP A 66 0.20 6.27 4.66
C ASP A 66 0.32 7.69 4.10
N ALA A 67 0.37 8.71 4.96
CA ALA A 67 0.59 10.09 4.53
C ALA A 67 1.99 10.25 3.90
N TYR A 68 3.02 9.67 4.49
CA TYR A 68 4.41 9.84 4.03
C TYR A 68 4.66 9.12 2.71
N ILE A 69 3.96 8.01 2.46
CA ILE A 69 3.93 7.35 1.15
C ILE A 69 3.43 8.32 0.07
N LEU A 70 2.41 9.14 0.33
CA LEU A 70 1.93 10.14 -0.64
C LEU A 70 2.99 11.15 -1.06
N LYS A 71 3.88 11.50 -0.13
CA LYS A 71 4.95 12.48 -0.37
C LYS A 71 6.15 11.85 -1.09
N ASN A 72 6.23 10.52 -1.13
CA ASN A 72 7.33 9.74 -1.68
C ASN A 72 8.71 10.23 -1.17
N ASN A 73 8.81 10.53 0.13
CA ASN A 73 10.01 11.11 0.75
C ASN A 73 10.60 10.17 1.80
N GLU A 74 11.76 9.61 1.48
CA GLU A 74 12.48 8.65 2.33
C GLU A 74 12.91 9.23 3.67
N GLU A 75 13.45 10.45 3.71
CA GLU A 75 13.95 11.06 4.95
C GLU A 75 12.83 11.21 5.99
N MET A 76 11.65 11.63 5.54
CA MET A 76 10.46 11.71 6.40
C MET A 76 10.07 10.33 6.94
N MET A 77 10.09 9.30 6.09
CA MET A 77 9.80 7.93 6.52
C MET A 77 10.80 7.45 7.59
N ASN A 78 12.10 7.63 7.35
CA ASN A 78 13.15 7.23 8.28
C ASN A 78 13.04 7.96 9.63
N ASP A 79 12.75 9.27 9.62
CA ASP A 79 12.51 10.04 10.85
C ASP A 79 11.27 9.54 11.62
N LEU A 80 10.19 9.17 10.92
CA LEU A 80 8.99 8.60 11.53
C LEU A 80 9.32 7.31 12.28
N PHE A 81 10.09 6.40 11.67
CA PHE A 81 10.52 5.16 12.31
C PHE A 81 11.41 5.41 13.52
N ARG A 82 12.42 6.27 13.39
CA ARG A 82 13.33 6.64 14.48
C ARG A 82 12.57 7.14 15.71
N LYS A 83 11.57 8.02 15.51
CA LYS A 83 10.74 8.56 16.61
C LYS A 83 9.79 7.54 17.25
N ASN A 84 9.57 6.40 16.61
CA ASN A 84 8.56 5.42 16.99
C ASN A 84 9.10 3.99 17.15
N GLN A 85 10.42 3.82 17.33
CA GLN A 85 11.10 2.53 17.44
C GLN A 85 10.52 1.56 18.51
N ASN A 86 9.87 2.10 19.55
CA ASN A 86 9.32 1.31 20.65
C ASN A 86 7.89 0.79 20.38
N LEU A 87 7.30 1.08 19.22
CA LEU A 87 5.95 0.62 18.88
C LEU A 87 5.95 -0.88 18.55
N LYS A 88 5.15 -1.65 19.29
CA LYS A 88 4.92 -3.08 19.01
C LYS A 88 3.65 -3.28 18.19
N PHE A 89 3.80 -3.89 17.01
CA PHE A 89 2.70 -4.18 16.09
C PHE A 89 2.24 -5.63 16.21
N SER A 90 0.94 -5.88 16.04
CA SER A 90 0.43 -7.25 15.89
C SER A 90 0.93 -7.88 14.59
N TYR A 91 0.85 -9.21 14.47
CA TYR A 91 1.24 -9.93 13.24
C TYR A 91 0.65 -9.30 11.97
N GLY A 92 -0.68 -9.14 11.92
CA GLY A 92 -1.33 -8.55 10.75
C GLY A 92 -0.92 -7.09 10.47
N GLN A 93 -0.60 -6.32 11.52
CA GLN A 93 -0.05 -4.97 11.34
C GLN A 93 1.38 -5.00 10.79
N GLN A 94 2.21 -5.94 11.22
CA GLN A 94 3.56 -6.12 10.68
C GLN A 94 3.52 -6.53 9.21
N VAL A 95 2.65 -7.48 8.85
CA VAL A 95 2.45 -7.86 7.44
C VAL A 95 2.03 -6.64 6.62
N SER A 96 0.96 -5.94 7.03
CA SER A 96 0.48 -4.76 6.30
C SER A 96 1.53 -3.65 6.18
N LEU A 97 2.30 -3.42 7.24
CA LEU A 97 3.33 -2.40 7.27
C LEU A 97 4.48 -2.75 6.32
N ASN A 98 5.03 -3.97 6.41
CA ASN A 98 6.14 -4.38 5.55
C ASN A 98 5.74 -4.45 4.07
N THR A 99 4.49 -4.85 3.74
CA THR A 99 4.01 -4.80 2.34
C THR A 99 4.00 -3.38 1.78
N LYS A 100 3.54 -2.40 2.57
CA LYS A 100 3.54 -0.99 2.15
C LYS A 100 4.94 -0.43 1.99
N LEU A 101 5.83 -0.74 2.93
CA LEU A 101 7.21 -0.24 2.92
C LEU A 101 8.04 -0.88 1.82
N LEU A 102 7.83 -2.15 1.51
CA LEU A 102 8.44 -2.79 0.35
C LEU A 102 8.14 -1.99 -0.92
N GLN A 103 6.86 -1.68 -1.19
CA GLN A 103 6.47 -0.88 -2.35
C GLN A 103 7.07 0.53 -2.29
N PHE A 104 6.96 1.21 -1.15
CA PHE A 104 7.49 2.55 -0.98
C PHE A 104 9.00 2.65 -1.25
N PHE A 105 9.80 1.73 -0.70
CA PHE A 105 11.25 1.75 -0.89
C PHE A 105 11.67 1.34 -2.30
N ILE A 106 10.85 0.53 -2.99
CA ILE A 106 10.99 0.36 -4.45
C ILE A 106 10.74 1.70 -5.16
N ASP A 107 9.66 2.40 -4.83
CA ASP A 107 9.25 3.66 -5.49
C ASP A 107 10.25 4.81 -5.28
N VAL A 108 10.95 4.85 -4.14
CA VAL A 108 12.03 5.82 -3.88
C VAL A 108 13.41 5.32 -4.33
N GLY A 109 13.51 4.11 -4.89
CA GLY A 109 14.77 3.54 -5.40
C GLY A 109 15.72 2.99 -4.33
N ASN A 110 15.31 2.89 -3.06
CA ASN A 110 16.12 2.31 -2.00
C ASN A 110 15.97 0.78 -1.96
N LYS A 111 16.80 0.10 -2.75
CA LYS A 111 16.78 -1.37 -2.88
C LYS A 111 17.10 -2.09 -1.57
N GLU A 112 18.00 -1.55 -0.75
CA GLU A 112 18.42 -2.17 0.51
C GLU A 112 17.24 -2.26 1.49
N GLN A 113 16.57 -1.14 1.74
CA GLN A 113 15.42 -1.11 2.64
C GLN A 113 14.24 -1.92 2.08
N ALA A 114 14.02 -1.89 0.77
CA ALA A 114 13.01 -2.74 0.12
C ALA A 114 13.25 -4.23 0.41
N LEU A 115 14.50 -4.70 0.24
CA LEU A 115 14.86 -6.09 0.51
C LEU A 115 14.79 -6.44 2.00
N GLU A 116 15.08 -5.50 2.90
CA GLU A 116 14.86 -5.70 4.34
C GLU A 116 13.39 -6.00 4.64
N HIS A 117 12.46 -5.20 4.12
CA HIS A 117 11.03 -5.42 4.32
C HIS A 117 10.53 -6.71 3.65
N TYR A 118 11.08 -7.08 2.50
CA TYR A 118 10.79 -8.38 1.89
C TYR A 118 11.25 -9.55 2.78
N ASN A 119 12.46 -9.48 3.34
CA ASN A 119 12.97 -10.51 4.25
C ASN A 119 12.15 -10.59 5.55
N ASN A 120 11.66 -9.46 6.05
CA ASN A 120 10.75 -9.44 7.19
C ASN A 120 9.41 -10.12 6.85
N LEU A 121 8.88 -9.92 5.64
CA LEU A 121 7.69 -10.66 5.17
C LEU A 121 7.95 -12.17 5.08
N LYS A 122 9.12 -12.61 4.59
CA LYS A 122 9.50 -14.03 4.58
C LYS A 122 9.47 -14.63 5.98
N LYS A 123 10.13 -13.98 6.95
CA LYS A 123 10.11 -14.41 8.36
C LYS A 123 8.69 -14.49 8.92
N LEU A 124 7.81 -13.55 8.56
CA LEU A 124 6.40 -13.58 8.98
C LEU A 124 5.62 -14.72 8.31
N SER A 125 5.94 -15.10 7.07
CA SER A 125 5.30 -16.24 6.40
C SER A 125 5.61 -17.58 7.04
N GLU A 126 6.80 -17.72 7.64
CA GLU A 126 7.20 -18.93 8.37
C GLU A 126 6.40 -19.12 9.67
N MET A 127 5.79 -18.06 10.21
CA MET A 127 5.07 -18.11 11.48
C MET A 127 3.62 -18.58 11.36
N ILE A 128 2.97 -18.29 10.23
CA ILE A 128 1.56 -18.61 10.01
C ILE A 128 1.37 -19.04 8.56
N ASP A 129 1.00 -20.30 8.38
CA ASP A 129 0.58 -20.83 7.09
C ASP A 129 -0.90 -20.51 6.84
N ASN A 130 -1.16 -19.60 5.91
CA ASN A 130 -2.52 -19.34 5.44
C ASN A 130 -2.50 -18.68 4.05
N LYS A 131 -3.60 -18.88 3.31
CA LYS A 131 -3.81 -18.35 1.96
C LYS A 131 -3.61 -16.84 1.83
N HIS A 132 -3.94 -16.06 2.86
CA HIS A 132 -3.74 -14.60 2.80
C HIS A 132 -2.25 -14.24 2.85
N MET A 133 -1.47 -14.95 3.66
CA MET A 133 -0.02 -14.79 3.71
C MET A 133 0.65 -15.27 2.42
N ASP A 134 0.20 -16.39 1.85
CA ASP A 134 0.70 -16.88 0.55
C ASP A 134 0.51 -15.85 -0.56
N ASN A 135 -0.69 -15.27 -0.64
CA ASN A 135 -0.98 -14.21 -1.61
C ASN A 135 -0.13 -12.96 -1.35
N THR A 136 0.16 -12.64 -0.08
CA THR A 136 1.02 -11.52 0.28
C THR A 136 2.45 -11.77 -0.17
N MET A 137 2.98 -12.96 0.08
CA MET A 137 4.32 -13.36 -0.34
C MET A 137 4.46 -13.42 -1.85
N GLN A 138 3.47 -13.97 -2.56
CA GLN A 138 3.46 -14.00 -4.02
C GLN A 138 3.52 -12.58 -4.61
N ASN A 139 2.76 -11.64 -4.06
CA ASN A 139 2.82 -10.25 -4.48
C ASN A 139 4.17 -9.58 -4.15
N ALA A 140 4.71 -9.85 -2.96
CA ALA A 140 6.00 -9.30 -2.54
C ALA A 140 7.16 -9.84 -3.39
N GLU A 141 7.16 -11.14 -3.68
CA GLU A 141 8.14 -11.79 -4.55
C GLU A 141 8.07 -11.20 -5.96
N MET A 142 6.87 -11.07 -6.55
CA MET A 142 6.71 -10.44 -7.85
C MET A 142 7.25 -9.01 -7.89
N LEU A 143 7.03 -8.20 -6.84
CA LEU A 143 7.61 -6.86 -6.76
C LEU A 143 9.14 -6.90 -6.76
N VAL A 144 9.74 -7.79 -5.97
CA VAL A 144 11.21 -7.90 -5.91
C VAL A 144 11.78 -8.40 -7.23
N GLU A 145 11.19 -9.43 -7.82
CA GLU A 145 11.68 -10.03 -9.07
C GLU A 145 11.57 -9.07 -10.25
N VAL A 146 10.47 -8.32 -10.34
CA VAL A 146 10.23 -7.40 -11.46
C VAL A 146 10.92 -6.05 -11.24
N GLU A 147 10.73 -5.43 -10.08
CA GLU A 147 11.11 -4.03 -9.86
C GLU A 147 12.57 -3.88 -9.39
N ILE A 148 13.11 -4.86 -8.64
CA ILE A 148 14.45 -4.79 -8.08
C ILE A 148 15.44 -5.61 -8.92
N ASN A 149 15.13 -6.89 -9.11
CA ASN A 149 16.00 -7.86 -9.79
C ASN A 149 15.95 -7.74 -11.31
N LYS A 150 14.93 -7.04 -11.84
CA LYS A 150 14.68 -6.89 -13.27
C LYS A 150 14.71 -8.23 -14.01
N ASN A 151 14.09 -9.25 -13.42
CA ASN A 151 14.19 -10.64 -13.89
C ASN A 151 13.23 -10.89 -15.08
N PRO A 152 13.74 -11.05 -16.32
CA PRO A 152 12.87 -11.33 -17.47
C PRO A 152 12.20 -12.72 -17.37
N ASN A 153 12.81 -13.67 -16.66
CA ASN A 153 12.31 -15.05 -16.57
C ASN A 153 11.05 -15.16 -15.69
N TYR A 154 10.77 -14.14 -14.85
CA TYR A 154 9.57 -14.11 -14.03
C TYR A 154 8.28 -13.90 -14.85
N LEU A 155 8.40 -13.57 -16.15
CA LEU A 155 7.26 -13.41 -17.06
C LEU A 155 6.31 -14.61 -17.04
N LYS A 156 6.83 -15.84 -17.02
CA LYS A 156 6.00 -17.06 -17.00
C LYS A 156 5.09 -17.11 -15.76
N ASN A 157 5.64 -16.72 -14.61
CA ASN A 157 4.91 -16.69 -13.35
C ASN A 157 3.79 -15.64 -13.43
N ILE A 158 4.10 -14.43 -13.92
CA ILE A 158 3.11 -13.35 -14.09
C ILE A 158 1.96 -13.79 -15.02
N LEU A 159 2.27 -14.43 -16.15
CA LEU A 159 1.24 -14.91 -17.08
C LEU A 159 0.33 -15.94 -16.42
N SER A 160 0.88 -16.87 -15.61
CA SER A 160 0.06 -17.82 -14.84
C SER A 160 -0.85 -17.13 -13.82
N LEU A 161 -0.39 -16.03 -13.19
CA LEU A 161 -1.22 -15.24 -12.27
C LEU A 161 -2.37 -14.53 -12.99
N ILE A 162 -2.11 -14.01 -14.19
CA ILE A 162 -3.13 -13.36 -15.02
C ILE A 162 -4.26 -14.33 -15.36
N ASP A 163 -3.94 -15.59 -15.69
CA ASP A 163 -4.92 -16.60 -16.06
C ASP A 163 -5.81 -17.03 -14.87
N LYS A 164 -5.31 -16.87 -13.65
CA LYS A 164 -6.01 -17.24 -12.40
C LYS A 164 -6.72 -16.06 -11.73
N THR A 165 -6.61 -14.86 -12.27
CA THR A 165 -7.14 -13.64 -11.68
C THR A 165 -8.35 -13.18 -12.46
N ASP A 166 -9.51 -13.09 -11.79
CA ASP A 166 -10.75 -12.64 -12.43
C ASP A 166 -10.88 -11.10 -12.47
N ASN A 167 -10.19 -10.40 -11.57
CA ASN A 167 -10.30 -8.96 -11.47
C ASN A 167 -9.47 -8.26 -12.57
N ASP A 168 -10.16 -7.60 -13.51
CA ASP A 168 -9.53 -6.93 -14.65
C ASP A 168 -8.49 -5.87 -14.25
N MET A 169 -8.74 -5.07 -13.22
CA MET A 169 -7.76 -4.09 -12.75
C MET A 169 -6.46 -4.78 -12.32
N ILE A 170 -6.55 -5.86 -11.53
CA ILE A 170 -5.39 -6.61 -11.06
C ILE A 170 -4.66 -7.27 -12.25
N ARG A 171 -5.40 -7.88 -13.18
CA ARG A 171 -4.82 -8.44 -14.42
C ARG A 171 -4.10 -7.37 -15.22
N GLY A 172 -4.65 -6.16 -15.31
CA GLY A 172 -4.04 -5.03 -15.99
C GLY A 172 -2.71 -4.61 -15.35
N ILE A 173 -2.64 -4.58 -14.02
CA ILE A 173 -1.38 -4.34 -13.29
C ILE A 173 -0.37 -5.46 -13.55
N TYR A 174 -0.81 -6.73 -13.58
CA TYR A 174 0.07 -7.85 -13.93
C TYR A 174 0.57 -7.77 -15.38
N TYR A 175 -0.28 -7.37 -16.34
CA TYR A 175 0.18 -7.12 -17.70
C TYR A 175 1.20 -5.99 -17.78
N PHE A 176 1.06 -4.94 -16.96
CA PHE A 176 2.08 -3.89 -16.90
C PHE A 176 3.43 -4.45 -16.43
N ARG A 177 3.44 -5.29 -15.39
CA ARG A 177 4.66 -5.98 -14.94
C ARG A 177 5.21 -6.98 -15.96
N ALA A 178 4.34 -7.68 -16.69
CA ALA A 178 4.74 -8.53 -17.81
C ALA A 178 5.44 -7.72 -18.91
N ALA A 179 5.00 -6.48 -19.18
CA ALA A 179 5.69 -5.57 -20.09
C ALA A 179 7.08 -5.19 -19.58
N LYS A 180 7.26 -4.98 -18.26
CA LYS A 180 8.58 -4.75 -17.65
C LYS A 180 9.50 -5.97 -17.87
N CYS A 181 9.04 -7.19 -17.60
CA CYS A 181 9.84 -8.39 -17.89
C CYS A 181 10.21 -8.53 -19.37
N ALA A 182 9.28 -8.21 -20.28
CA ALA A 182 9.54 -8.21 -21.72
C ALA A 182 10.53 -7.11 -22.15
N HIS A 183 10.54 -5.97 -21.46
CA HIS A 183 11.54 -4.93 -21.64
C HIS A 183 12.94 -5.41 -21.26
N TYR A 184 13.07 -6.09 -20.13
CA TYR A 184 14.35 -6.66 -19.68
C TYR A 184 14.88 -7.77 -20.61
N SER A 185 14.03 -8.43 -21.40
CA SER A 185 14.43 -9.39 -22.43
C SER A 185 14.55 -8.78 -23.84
N ASN A 186 14.39 -7.46 -24.00
CA ASN A 186 14.37 -6.74 -25.28
C ASN A 186 13.31 -7.24 -26.30
N ASP A 187 12.22 -7.85 -25.84
CA ASP A 187 11.13 -8.31 -26.71
C ASP A 187 10.12 -7.19 -26.98
N LYS A 188 10.43 -6.35 -27.97
CA LYS A 188 9.61 -5.19 -28.36
C LYS A 188 8.16 -5.56 -28.71
N ARG A 189 7.93 -6.74 -29.30
CA ARG A 189 6.57 -7.19 -29.66
C ARG A 189 5.77 -7.54 -28.42
N ALA A 190 6.39 -8.22 -27.47
CA ALA A 190 5.75 -8.54 -26.20
C ALA A 190 5.48 -7.28 -25.36
N ILE A 191 6.39 -6.30 -25.34
CA ILE A 191 6.18 -5.01 -24.66
C ILE A 191 4.89 -4.34 -25.14
N ASP A 192 4.76 -4.10 -26.45
CA ASP A 192 3.58 -3.43 -27.03
C ASP A 192 2.28 -4.22 -26.75
N LYS A 193 2.33 -5.55 -26.92
CA LYS A 193 1.20 -6.45 -26.62
C LYS A 193 0.74 -6.31 -25.17
N TYR A 194 1.67 -6.34 -24.22
CA TYR A 194 1.33 -6.31 -22.80
C TYR A 194 0.91 -4.92 -22.32
N LEU A 195 1.56 -3.85 -22.79
CA LEU A 195 1.15 -2.48 -22.48
C LEU A 195 -0.26 -2.17 -22.98
N LYS A 196 -0.62 -2.59 -24.20
CA LYS A 196 -1.99 -2.43 -24.72
C LYS A 196 -3.02 -3.15 -23.86
N LYS A 197 -2.74 -4.38 -23.45
CA LYS A 197 -3.61 -5.13 -22.54
C LYS A 197 -3.73 -4.45 -21.17
N ALA A 198 -2.60 -4.03 -20.60
CA ALA A 198 -2.56 -3.32 -19.32
C ALA A 198 -3.42 -2.05 -19.37
N ARG A 199 -3.26 -1.23 -20.43
CA ARG A 199 -4.01 0.00 -20.64
C ARG A 199 -5.52 -0.25 -20.74
N ASN A 200 -5.92 -1.23 -21.55
CA ASN A 200 -7.34 -1.55 -21.75
C ASN A 200 -8.02 -1.97 -20.44
N LEU A 201 -7.35 -2.83 -19.66
CA LEU A 201 -7.89 -3.37 -18.41
C LEU A 201 -7.84 -2.38 -17.23
N THR A 202 -6.99 -1.36 -17.31
CA THR A 202 -6.85 -0.31 -16.28
C THR A 202 -7.49 1.03 -16.66
N SER A 203 -8.30 1.04 -17.72
CA SER A 203 -8.96 2.25 -18.23
C SER A 203 -9.81 2.92 -17.14
N GLY A 204 -9.62 4.23 -16.97
CA GLY A 204 -10.31 5.01 -15.93
C GLY A 204 -9.68 4.92 -14.53
N SER A 205 -8.57 4.20 -14.37
CA SER A 205 -7.81 4.16 -13.10
C SER A 205 -6.63 5.14 -13.09
N ILE A 206 -6.07 5.35 -11.90
CA ILE A 206 -4.85 6.16 -11.72
C ILE A 206 -3.62 5.55 -12.46
N PHE A 207 -3.63 4.24 -12.71
CA PHE A 207 -2.51 3.52 -13.35
C PHE A 207 -2.38 3.84 -14.84
N VAL A 208 -3.46 4.25 -15.50
CA VAL A 208 -3.46 4.50 -16.95
C VAL A 208 -2.42 5.55 -17.33
N LYS A 209 -2.21 6.56 -16.49
CA LYS A 209 -1.22 7.62 -16.74
C LYS A 209 0.21 7.08 -16.81
N GLN A 210 0.55 6.12 -15.94
CA GLN A 210 1.88 5.51 -15.93
C GLN A 210 2.06 4.60 -17.14
N ILE A 211 1.02 3.83 -17.50
CA ILE A 211 1.03 2.94 -18.66
C ILE A 211 1.14 3.75 -19.96
N ASP A 212 0.40 4.85 -20.10
CA ASP A 212 0.45 5.73 -21.28
C ASP A 212 1.84 6.34 -21.47
N LYS A 213 2.51 6.72 -20.37
CA LYS A 213 3.91 7.18 -20.42
C LYS A 213 4.84 6.08 -20.92
N ALA A 214 4.71 4.86 -20.39
CA ALA A 214 5.52 3.72 -20.81
C ALA A 214 5.25 3.29 -22.26
N ILE A 215 4.04 3.51 -22.79
CA ILE A 215 3.73 3.30 -24.22
C ILE A 215 4.43 4.33 -25.09
N ALA A 216 4.49 5.59 -24.65
CA ALA A 216 5.17 6.65 -25.38
C ALA A 216 6.70 6.50 -25.34
N ASP A 217 7.22 6.03 -24.20
CA ASP A 217 8.65 5.83 -23.97
C ASP A 217 8.88 4.57 -23.12
N ASN A 218 9.31 3.49 -23.80
CA ASN A 218 9.58 2.20 -23.14
C ASN A 218 10.73 2.27 -22.12
N SER A 219 11.60 3.29 -22.17
CA SER A 219 12.65 3.45 -21.15
C SER A 219 12.08 3.70 -19.74
N LEU A 220 10.82 4.12 -19.66
CA LEU A 220 10.09 4.28 -18.40
C LEU A 220 9.59 2.96 -17.80
N LEU A 221 9.91 1.82 -18.42
CA LEU A 221 9.74 0.48 -17.84
C LEU A 221 10.93 0.05 -16.98
N ASP A 222 11.99 0.85 -16.91
CA ASP A 222 13.13 0.60 -16.03
C ASP A 222 12.97 1.08 -14.60
#